data_AF-A0A962E2M8-F1
#
_entry.id   AF-A0A962E2M8-F1
#
_cell.length_a   1.000
_cell.length_b   1.000
_cell.length_c   1.000
_cell.angle_alpha   90.00
_cell.angle_beta   90.00
_cell.angle_gamma   90.00
#
_symmetry.space_group_name_H-M   'P 1'
#
loop_
_entity.id
_entity.type
_entity.pdbx_description
1 polymer ?
#
loop_
_entity_poly.entity_id
_entity_poly.type
_entity_poly.pdbx_seq_one_letter_code
_entity_poly.pdbx_strand_id
1 'polypeptide(L)'
;MPFPLSRRRAAARNWFHKLLLALCLGLIASSSNAQGVLINHGLDGSWYNPASPGQGMFLETVPSMNLLWGGWYTFDDSGSAREWYTLWGEISGDRATMTVYRSTNGRFDQPGAADLDVWGQAQLRFLSCHAAQLDYQFTVSGHNGSIPLSRLTPDLDCADSLEQAHSTFVSTDSRWLNVRGDWLFEPCVDLGPNESHGQEVFHFDGQQLSFEIDHYRQSGCRGPVEVQRYAFGLQRVDKILAELDGEMVIANRVLLTDGNGQTLKQIFALKPFDGELRLTHGRFDGRIDADGFPNQLFSIFAGQLRTE
;
A
#
# COMPACT_ATOMS: atom_id res chain seq x y z
N MET A 1 -57.87 46.38 -59.51
CA MET A 1 -56.64 46.10 -60.28
C MET A 1 -55.52 46.95 -59.67
N PRO A 2 -54.28 46.48 -59.45
CA PRO A 2 -53.62 45.26 -59.93
C PRO A 2 -53.06 44.32 -58.81
N PHE A 3 -52.71 43.09 -59.20
CA PHE A 3 -51.73 42.19 -58.53
C PHE A 3 -50.29 42.79 -58.66
N PRO A 4 -49.19 42.35 -57.98
CA PRO A 4 -48.89 40.99 -57.53
C PRO A 4 -47.92 40.78 -56.31
N LEU A 5 -47.71 39.49 -55.97
CA LEU A 5 -46.44 38.79 -55.62
C LEU A 5 -45.51 39.24 -54.44
N SER A 6 -45.52 38.38 -53.42
CA SER A 6 -44.41 37.48 -53.04
C SER A 6 -43.18 37.95 -52.20
N ARG A 7 -42.89 37.08 -51.23
CA ARG A 7 -41.58 36.59 -50.73
C ARG A 7 -40.83 37.34 -49.61
N ARG A 8 -40.81 36.60 -48.48
CA ARG A 8 -39.66 36.25 -47.60
C ARG A 8 -39.19 37.25 -46.54
N ARG A 9 -39.30 36.81 -45.27
CA ARG A 9 -38.22 36.56 -44.28
C ARG A 9 -38.90 36.14 -42.96
N ALA A 10 -39.06 34.84 -42.66
CA ALA A 10 -38.06 33.90 -42.14
C ALA A 10 -37.36 34.37 -40.85
N ALA A 11 -37.77 33.75 -39.75
CA ALA A 11 -36.93 33.23 -38.67
C ALA A 11 -35.88 34.16 -38.05
N ALA A 12 -36.28 34.98 -37.06
CA ALA A 12 -35.31 35.66 -36.20
C ALA A 12 -35.87 36.01 -34.81
N ARG A 13 -36.85 35.26 -34.28
CA ARG A 13 -37.51 35.66 -33.02
C ARG A 13 -37.85 34.49 -32.10
N ASN A 14 -36.91 33.54 -31.94
CA ASN A 14 -37.01 32.51 -30.90
C ASN A 14 -35.66 31.89 -30.47
N TRP A 15 -34.52 32.45 -30.89
CA TRP A 15 -33.19 31.87 -30.63
C TRP A 15 -32.46 32.48 -29.42
N PHE A 16 -32.96 33.56 -28.83
CA PHE A 16 -32.23 34.29 -27.78
C PHE A 16 -32.57 33.88 -26.33
N HIS A 17 -33.63 33.10 -26.08
CA HIS A 17 -33.98 32.64 -24.72
C HIS A 17 -33.58 31.19 -24.42
N LYS A 18 -33.15 30.42 -25.43
CA LYS A 18 -32.60 29.06 -25.23
C LYS A 18 -31.08 29.01 -25.13
N LEU A 19 -30.38 30.12 -25.38
CA LEU A 19 -28.92 30.18 -25.29
C LEU A 19 -28.38 30.55 -23.89
N LEU A 20 -29.23 31.00 -22.96
CA LEU A 20 -28.84 31.37 -21.59
C LEU A 20 -29.07 30.26 -20.56
N LEU A 21 -29.69 29.13 -20.94
CA LEU A 21 -29.74 27.90 -20.13
C LEU A 21 -28.76 26.80 -20.59
N ALA A 22 -27.96 27.07 -21.62
CA ALA A 22 -26.88 26.20 -22.10
C ALA A 22 -25.48 26.72 -21.71
N LEU A 23 -25.41 27.68 -20.78
CA LEU A 23 -24.16 28.24 -20.25
C LEU A 23 -23.87 27.83 -18.78
N CYS A 24 -24.62 26.86 -18.25
CA CYS A 24 -24.43 26.33 -16.88
C CYS A 24 -24.24 24.79 -16.81
N LEU A 25 -23.91 24.10 -17.91
CA LEU A 25 -23.79 22.63 -17.91
C LEU A 25 -22.61 22.07 -18.70
N GLY A 26 -21.58 22.87 -18.95
CA GLY A 26 -20.33 22.40 -19.57
C GLY A 26 -19.15 23.20 -19.07
N LEU A 27 -18.21 22.52 -18.41
CA LEU A 27 -17.01 23.02 -17.72
C LEU A 27 -17.14 23.17 -16.19
N ILE A 28 -17.65 22.13 -15.52
CA ILE A 28 -16.82 21.60 -14.44
C ILE A 28 -15.89 20.64 -15.18
N ALA A 29 -14.72 21.12 -15.60
CA ALA A 29 -13.61 20.21 -15.77
C ALA A 29 -13.41 19.65 -14.36
N SER A 30 -13.93 18.45 -14.12
CA SER A 30 -13.50 17.66 -12.98
C SER A 30 -12.02 17.46 -13.23
N SER A 31 -11.19 18.36 -12.69
CA SER A 31 -9.82 18.03 -12.37
C SER A 31 -9.96 16.93 -11.34
N SER A 32 -10.04 15.69 -11.81
CA SER A 32 -9.63 14.55 -11.04
C SER A 32 -8.20 14.89 -10.63
N ASN A 33 -8.04 15.45 -9.44
CA ASN A 33 -6.80 15.34 -8.71
C ASN A 33 -6.61 13.83 -8.58
N ALA A 34 -5.93 13.23 -9.55
CA ALA A 34 -5.40 11.90 -9.41
C ALA A 34 -4.43 12.01 -8.24
N GLN A 35 -4.92 11.74 -7.03
CA GLN A 35 -4.06 11.50 -5.89
C GLN A 35 -3.23 10.28 -6.27
N GLY A 36 -1.92 10.46 -6.29
CA GLY A 36 -1.02 9.36 -6.59
C GLY A 36 -1.07 8.30 -5.49
N VAL A 37 -0.49 7.14 -5.78
CA VAL A 37 -0.39 6.05 -4.81
C VAL A 37 0.80 6.31 -3.90
N LEU A 38 0.60 6.15 -2.58
CA LEU A 38 1.68 6.29 -1.60
C LEU A 38 2.78 5.26 -1.85
N ILE A 39 4.04 5.71 -1.82
CA ILE A 39 5.18 4.84 -2.06
C ILE A 39 5.29 3.79 -0.94
N ASN A 40 5.31 2.52 -1.32
CA ASN A 40 5.43 1.35 -0.45
C ASN A 40 5.99 0.15 -1.24
N HIS A 41 6.34 -0.94 -0.56
CA HIS A 41 6.93 -2.15 -1.17
C HIS A 41 6.13 -2.74 -2.34
N GLY A 42 4.80 -2.59 -2.36
CA GLY A 42 3.99 -3.09 -3.46
C GLY A 42 4.34 -2.43 -4.81
N LEU A 43 5.04 -1.29 -4.81
CA LEU A 43 5.51 -0.59 -6.01
C LEU A 43 6.91 -1.00 -6.49
N ASP A 44 7.59 -1.86 -5.73
CA ASP A 44 8.92 -2.37 -6.09
C ASP A 44 8.86 -3.16 -7.40
N GLY A 45 9.99 -3.23 -8.11
CA GLY A 45 10.15 -4.03 -9.32
C GLY A 45 10.45 -3.22 -10.58
N SER A 46 10.06 -3.77 -11.73
CA SER A 46 10.47 -3.27 -13.04
C SER A 46 9.44 -2.32 -13.65
N TRP A 47 9.92 -1.18 -14.14
CA TRP A 47 9.14 -0.12 -14.76
C TRP A 47 9.79 0.28 -16.09
N TYR A 48 9.00 0.63 -17.10
CA TYR A 48 9.53 1.01 -18.41
C TYR A 48 8.57 1.95 -19.15
N ASN A 49 9.05 2.66 -20.17
CA ASN A 49 8.17 3.42 -21.05
C ASN A 49 7.81 2.57 -22.30
N PRO A 50 6.52 2.22 -22.53
CA PRO A 50 6.11 1.45 -23.70
C PRO A 50 6.43 2.13 -25.04
N ALA A 51 6.54 3.46 -25.07
CA ALA A 51 6.89 4.21 -26.29
C ALA A 51 8.39 4.11 -26.64
N SER A 52 9.23 3.64 -25.72
CA SER A 52 10.67 3.50 -25.91
C SER A 52 11.15 2.18 -25.27
N PRO A 53 10.80 1.02 -25.86
CA PRO A 53 11.14 -0.28 -25.31
C PRO A 53 12.66 -0.54 -25.31
N GLY A 54 13.13 -1.38 -24.38
CA GLY A 54 14.55 -1.72 -24.24
C GLY A 54 15.33 -0.87 -23.23
N GLN A 55 14.69 0.13 -22.64
CA GLN A 55 15.18 0.90 -21.49
C GLN A 55 14.10 0.95 -20.40
N GLY A 56 14.51 1.25 -19.16
CA GLY A 56 13.59 1.29 -18.03
C GLY A 56 14.31 1.37 -16.70
N MET A 57 13.59 1.07 -15.63
CA MET A 57 14.04 1.21 -14.26
C MET A 57 13.69 -0.03 -13.44
N PHE A 58 14.57 -0.38 -12.52
CA PHE A 58 14.24 -1.19 -11.35
C PHE A 58 14.11 -0.26 -10.16
N LEU A 59 13.03 -0.39 -9.41
CA LEU A 59 12.74 0.44 -8.24
C LEU A 59 12.60 -0.44 -7.01
N GLU A 60 13.14 0.03 -5.89
CA GLU A 60 13.12 -0.69 -4.61
C GLU A 60 12.97 0.32 -3.47
N THR A 61 11.99 0.08 -2.61
CA THR A 61 11.78 0.87 -1.39
C THR A 61 12.66 0.34 -0.26
N VAL A 62 13.26 1.27 0.48
CA VAL A 62 14.12 1.00 1.65
C VAL A 62 13.48 1.66 2.88
N PRO A 63 12.49 1.01 3.53
CA PRO A 63 11.66 1.66 4.55
C PRO A 63 12.44 2.10 5.78
N SER A 64 13.47 1.32 6.18
CA SER A 64 14.31 1.62 7.34
C SER A 64 15.01 2.98 7.22
N MET A 65 15.14 3.52 6.01
CA MET A 65 15.76 4.80 5.72
C MET A 65 14.79 5.84 5.12
N ASN A 66 13.52 5.48 4.90
CA ASN A 66 12.56 6.30 4.14
C ASN A 66 13.07 6.70 2.74
N LEU A 67 13.74 5.78 2.05
CA LEU A 67 14.33 6.02 0.72
C LEU A 67 13.71 5.16 -0.36
N LEU A 68 13.70 5.68 -1.58
CA LEU A 68 13.54 4.88 -2.79
C LEU A 68 14.92 4.78 -3.45
N TRP A 69 15.30 3.57 -3.84
CA TRP A 69 16.45 3.31 -4.68
C TRP A 69 15.98 2.86 -6.07
N GLY A 70 16.77 3.15 -7.10
CA GLY A 70 16.53 2.61 -8.42
C GLY A 70 17.77 2.53 -9.30
N GLY A 71 17.72 1.56 -10.22
CA GLY A 71 18.66 1.41 -11.31
C GLY A 71 17.97 1.71 -12.63
N TRP A 72 18.45 2.71 -13.38
CA TRP A 72 17.94 3.07 -14.70
C TRP A 72 18.87 2.53 -15.76
N TYR A 73 18.41 1.55 -16.55
CA TYR A 73 19.12 1.04 -17.71
C TYR A 73 18.64 1.76 -18.98
N THR A 74 19.58 2.32 -19.74
CA THR A 74 19.28 3.14 -20.91
C THR A 74 20.43 3.11 -21.92
N PHE A 75 20.46 4.08 -22.83
CA PHE A 75 21.46 4.29 -23.85
C PHE A 75 22.05 5.69 -23.72
N ASP A 76 23.26 5.87 -24.24
CA ASP A 76 23.86 7.19 -24.36
C ASP A 76 23.11 8.08 -25.37
N ASP A 77 23.40 9.38 -25.38
CA ASP A 77 22.72 10.34 -26.27
C ASP A 77 22.90 10.00 -27.76
N SER A 78 23.96 9.26 -28.11
CA SER A 78 24.22 8.81 -29.48
C SER A 78 23.44 7.54 -29.87
N GLY A 79 22.89 6.82 -28.88
CA GLY A 79 22.26 5.51 -29.04
C GLY A 79 23.24 4.40 -29.41
N SER A 80 24.55 4.64 -29.35
CA SER A 80 25.58 3.70 -29.78
C SER A 80 26.09 2.82 -28.63
N ALA A 81 25.91 3.27 -27.39
CA ALA A 81 26.33 2.56 -26.20
C ALA A 81 25.18 2.42 -25.20
N ARG A 82 25.26 1.37 -24.38
CA ARG A 82 24.42 1.21 -23.20
C ARG A 82 24.96 2.13 -22.11
N GLU A 83 24.05 2.69 -21.33
CA GLU A 83 24.34 3.51 -20.17
C GLU A 83 23.48 3.02 -19.00
N TRP A 84 23.95 3.21 -17.78
CA TRP A 84 23.14 2.97 -16.60
C TRP A 84 23.34 4.08 -15.59
N TYR A 85 22.26 4.42 -14.89
CA TYR A 85 22.29 5.33 -13.76
C TYR A 85 21.81 4.61 -12.52
N THR A 86 22.36 4.98 -11.38
CA THR A 86 21.77 4.66 -10.08
C THR A 86 21.17 5.94 -9.51
N LEU A 87 20.05 5.81 -8.82
CA LEU A 87 19.35 6.95 -8.27
C LEU A 87 18.71 6.58 -6.94
N TRP A 88 18.80 7.48 -5.99
CA TRP A 88 18.16 7.27 -4.69
C TRP A 88 17.85 8.60 -4.00
N GLY A 89 16.87 8.56 -3.11
CA GLY A 89 16.50 9.71 -2.30
C GLY A 89 15.19 9.52 -1.54
N GLU A 90 14.78 10.59 -0.87
CA GLU A 90 13.73 10.56 0.15
C GLU A 90 12.34 10.39 -0.46
N ILE A 91 11.54 9.56 0.21
CA ILE A 91 10.12 9.35 -0.07
C ILE A 91 9.27 10.39 0.67
N SER A 92 8.33 11.00 -0.04
CA SER A 92 7.30 11.89 0.51
C SER A 92 5.97 11.64 -0.20
N GLY A 93 5.09 10.87 0.46
CA GLY A 93 3.78 10.52 -0.06
C GLY A 93 3.85 9.68 -1.34
N ASP A 94 3.33 10.21 -2.44
CA ASP A 94 3.32 9.59 -3.78
C ASP A 94 4.58 9.93 -4.61
N ARG A 95 5.58 10.58 -4.00
CA ARG A 95 6.77 11.09 -4.69
C ARG A 95 8.07 10.68 -4.01
N ALA A 96 9.12 10.52 -4.81
CA ALA A 96 10.50 10.40 -4.36
C ALA A 96 11.38 11.45 -5.05
N THR A 97 12.18 12.20 -4.29
CA THR A 97 13.15 13.16 -4.84
C THR A 97 14.54 12.56 -4.71
N MET A 98 15.18 12.27 -5.84
CA MET A 98 16.36 11.41 -5.92
C MET A 98 17.53 12.10 -6.61
N THR A 99 18.74 11.86 -6.11
CA THR A 99 19.96 12.22 -6.83
C THR A 99 20.28 11.13 -7.84
N VAL A 100 20.66 11.51 -9.06
CA VAL A 100 21.08 10.60 -10.13
C VAL A 100 22.60 10.54 -10.16
N TYR A 101 23.13 9.33 -10.14
CA TYR A 101 24.55 9.03 -10.18
C TYR A 101 24.89 8.26 -11.45
N ARG A 102 26.05 8.58 -12.00
CA ARG A 102 26.67 7.83 -13.09
C ARG A 102 27.90 7.14 -12.55
N SER A 103 28.00 5.83 -12.77
CA SER A 103 29.16 5.05 -12.37
C SER A 103 30.13 4.91 -13.53
N THR A 104 31.39 5.31 -13.34
CA THR A 104 32.45 5.19 -14.35
C THR A 104 33.67 4.45 -13.80
N ASN A 105 34.63 4.10 -14.67
CA ASN A 105 35.90 3.45 -14.32
C ASN A 105 35.81 2.08 -13.61
N GLY A 106 34.62 1.49 -13.51
CA GLY A 106 34.44 0.10 -13.05
C GLY A 106 35.01 -0.92 -14.03
N ARG A 107 35.42 -2.08 -13.51
CA ARG A 107 35.91 -3.21 -14.31
C ARG A 107 35.00 -4.42 -14.12
N PHE A 108 34.75 -5.15 -15.21
CA PHE A 108 33.90 -6.34 -15.17
C PHE A 108 34.50 -7.42 -14.26
N ASP A 109 33.79 -7.76 -13.19
CA ASP A 109 34.16 -8.83 -12.23
C ASP A 109 35.61 -8.73 -11.72
N GLN A 110 36.02 -7.50 -11.36
CA GLN A 110 37.35 -7.22 -10.80
C GLN A 110 37.25 -6.34 -9.56
N PRO A 111 38.17 -6.48 -8.60
CA PRO A 111 38.22 -5.60 -7.43
C PRO A 111 38.59 -4.16 -7.82
N GLY A 112 38.06 -3.21 -7.08
CA GLY A 112 38.22 -1.78 -7.30
C GLY A 112 36.87 -1.06 -7.22
N ALA A 113 36.86 0.16 -6.68
CA ALA A 113 35.65 0.98 -6.66
C ALA A 113 35.42 1.60 -8.03
N ALA A 114 34.15 1.65 -8.46
CA ALA A 114 33.76 2.56 -9.52
C ALA A 114 33.71 4.00 -8.99
N ASP A 115 33.97 4.96 -9.86
CA ASP A 115 33.76 6.36 -9.54
C ASP A 115 32.27 6.68 -9.66
N LEU A 116 31.72 7.42 -8.71
CA LEU A 116 30.29 7.81 -8.64
C LEU A 116 30.17 9.32 -8.78
N ASP A 117 29.78 9.76 -9.96
CA ASP A 117 29.58 11.17 -10.26
C ASP A 117 28.11 11.55 -10.10
N VAL A 118 27.83 12.68 -9.45
CA VAL A 118 26.48 13.25 -9.42
C VAL A 118 26.15 13.78 -10.81
N TRP A 119 25.24 13.10 -11.49
CA TRP A 119 24.86 13.38 -12.88
C TRP A 119 23.63 14.30 -12.98
N GLY A 120 22.80 14.32 -11.95
CA GLY A 120 21.60 15.15 -11.93
C GLY A 120 20.67 14.87 -10.76
N GLN A 121 19.42 15.30 -10.92
CA GLN A 121 18.32 15.07 -9.99
C GLN A 121 17.13 14.50 -10.75
N ALA A 122 16.31 13.72 -10.05
CA ALA A 122 15.07 13.19 -10.57
C ALA A 122 13.97 13.24 -9.52
N GLN A 123 12.74 13.48 -9.96
CA GLN A 123 11.54 13.27 -9.17
C GLN A 123 10.74 12.15 -9.80
N LEU A 124 10.48 11.09 -9.04
CA LEU A 124 9.56 10.05 -9.43
C LEU A 124 8.23 10.27 -8.71
N ARG A 125 7.13 10.15 -9.45
CA ARG A 125 5.77 10.17 -8.91
C ARG A 125 5.00 8.94 -9.35
N PHE A 126 4.38 8.23 -8.42
CA PHE A 126 3.46 7.14 -8.74
C PHE A 126 2.04 7.68 -8.91
N LEU A 127 1.47 7.49 -10.11
CA LEU A 127 0.11 7.89 -10.44
C LEU A 127 -0.90 6.79 -10.11
N SER A 128 -0.45 5.53 -10.19
CA SER A 128 -1.16 4.30 -9.88
C SER A 128 -0.11 3.18 -9.67
N CYS A 129 -0.56 1.99 -9.30
CA CYS A 129 0.20 0.74 -9.28
C CYS A 129 0.74 0.31 -10.63
N HIS A 130 0.24 0.90 -11.72
CA HIS A 130 0.59 0.53 -13.07
C HIS A 130 1.22 1.68 -13.86
N ALA A 131 1.17 2.90 -13.34
CA ALA A 131 1.65 4.10 -14.00
C ALA A 131 2.42 5.02 -13.05
N ALA A 132 3.60 5.46 -13.48
CA ALA A 132 4.41 6.45 -12.80
C ALA A 132 4.96 7.47 -13.80
N GLN A 133 5.52 8.56 -13.30
CA GLN A 133 6.18 9.58 -14.09
C GLN A 133 7.52 9.91 -13.45
N LEU A 134 8.59 9.84 -14.25
CA LEU A 134 9.92 10.29 -13.87
C LEU A 134 10.23 11.61 -14.56
N ASP A 135 10.46 12.66 -13.79
CA ASP A 135 10.98 13.93 -14.28
C ASP A 135 12.45 14.06 -13.89
N TYR A 136 13.36 14.25 -14.85
CA TYR A 136 14.80 14.27 -14.60
C TYR A 136 15.47 15.54 -15.15
N GLN A 137 16.56 15.94 -14.50
CA GLN A 137 17.39 17.08 -14.87
C GLN A 137 18.86 16.71 -14.69
N PHE A 138 19.59 16.57 -15.79
CA PHE A 138 21.03 16.34 -15.78
C PHE A 138 21.79 17.67 -15.75
N THR A 139 22.58 17.84 -14.71
CA THR A 139 23.37 19.06 -14.50
C THR A 139 24.59 19.12 -15.41
N VAL A 140 25.13 17.95 -15.79
CA VAL A 140 26.37 17.83 -16.59
C VAL A 140 26.08 17.95 -18.09
N SER A 141 25.11 17.19 -18.60
CA SER A 141 24.79 17.19 -20.03
C SER A 141 23.74 18.24 -20.43
N GLY A 142 23.04 18.83 -19.46
CA GLY A 142 21.96 19.79 -19.70
C GLY A 142 20.67 19.16 -20.21
N HIS A 143 20.63 17.83 -20.38
CA HIS A 143 19.43 17.11 -20.78
C HIS A 143 18.44 17.01 -19.61
N ASN A 144 17.17 17.27 -19.92
CA ASN A 144 16.07 17.25 -19.00
C ASN A 144 14.83 16.74 -19.73
N GLY A 145 14.00 16.00 -19.02
CA GLY A 145 12.88 15.31 -19.66
C GLY A 145 11.91 14.70 -18.66
N SER A 146 10.81 14.20 -19.22
CA SER A 146 9.78 13.48 -18.50
C SER A 146 9.55 12.14 -19.19
N ILE A 147 9.54 11.07 -18.40
CA ILE A 147 9.37 9.70 -18.89
C ILE A 147 8.13 9.13 -18.20
N PRO A 148 7.03 8.87 -18.95
CA PRO A 148 5.93 8.08 -18.44
C PRO A 148 6.38 6.63 -18.31
N LEU A 149 6.13 6.03 -17.16
CA LEU A 149 6.50 4.67 -16.83
C LEU A 149 5.24 3.82 -16.66
N SER A 150 5.31 2.61 -17.19
CA SER A 150 4.34 1.53 -17.00
C SER A 150 5.02 0.37 -16.27
N ARG A 151 4.29 -0.28 -15.38
CA ARG A 151 4.81 -1.41 -14.61
C ARG A 151 4.95 -2.64 -15.50
N LEU A 152 6.13 -3.26 -15.49
CA LEU A 152 6.43 -4.47 -16.24
C LEU A 152 6.20 -5.74 -15.41
N THR A 153 6.50 -5.68 -14.11
CA THR A 153 6.31 -6.79 -13.16
C THR A 153 5.27 -6.38 -12.12
N PRO A 154 3.96 -6.54 -12.42
CA PRO A 154 2.91 -6.25 -11.46
C PRO A 154 2.98 -7.21 -10.28
N ASP A 155 2.77 -6.65 -9.09
CA ASP A 155 2.70 -7.31 -7.79
C ASP A 155 1.27 -7.12 -7.24
N LEU A 156 0.75 -8.15 -6.58
CA LEU A 156 -0.56 -8.17 -5.94
C LEU A 156 -0.63 -7.22 -4.74
N ASP A 157 0.52 -6.80 -4.22
CA ASP A 157 0.64 -5.97 -3.01
C ASP A 157 0.34 -4.48 -3.23
N CYS A 158 0.27 -4.03 -4.48
CA CYS A 158 -0.07 -2.64 -4.80
C CYS A 158 -1.57 -2.47 -5.04
N ALA A 159 -2.16 -1.49 -4.35
CA ALA A 159 -3.55 -1.10 -4.50
C ALA A 159 -3.72 0.33 -5.02
N ASP A 160 -4.49 0.50 -6.10
CA ASP A 160 -4.78 1.78 -6.75
C ASP A 160 -5.72 2.68 -5.92
N SER A 161 -6.40 2.10 -4.93
CA SER A 161 -7.22 2.80 -3.96
C SER A 161 -6.78 2.42 -2.54
N LEU A 162 -6.87 3.38 -1.60
CA LEU A 162 -6.68 3.11 -0.18
C LEU A 162 -7.64 2.02 0.37
N GLU A 163 -8.71 1.70 -0.37
CA GLU A 163 -9.66 0.60 -0.14
C GLU A 163 -9.15 -0.80 -0.52
N GLN A 164 -8.08 -0.92 -1.31
CA GLN A 164 -7.53 -2.24 -1.69
C GLN A 164 -6.23 -2.58 -0.96
N ALA A 165 -5.65 -1.61 -0.23
CA ALA A 165 -4.48 -1.81 0.63
C ALA A 165 -4.87 -2.34 2.03
N HIS A 166 -5.80 -3.29 2.10
CA HIS A 166 -6.32 -3.83 3.36
C HIS A 166 -5.30 -4.72 4.07
N SER A 167 -4.26 -4.09 4.60
CA SER A 167 -3.57 -4.49 5.83
C SER A 167 -3.06 -3.28 6.62
N THR A 168 -3.60 -2.08 6.35
CA THR A 168 -3.34 -0.87 7.14
C THR A 168 -4.57 -0.55 7.97
N PHE A 169 -4.46 -0.67 9.29
CA PHE A 169 -5.49 -0.21 10.20
C PHE A 169 -5.45 1.32 10.26
N VAL A 170 -6.43 1.99 9.66
CA VAL A 170 -6.60 3.45 9.81
C VAL A 170 -8.00 3.70 10.35
N SER A 171 -8.11 4.06 11.63
CA SER A 171 -9.36 4.64 12.15
C SER A 171 -9.44 6.06 11.61
N THR A 172 -10.35 6.30 10.67
CA THR A 172 -10.52 7.62 10.06
C THR A 172 -11.23 8.62 10.98
N ASP A 173 -11.79 8.17 12.11
CA ASP A 173 -12.72 8.99 12.92
C ASP A 173 -12.55 8.85 14.44
N SER A 174 -11.40 8.39 14.95
CA SER A 174 -11.22 8.10 16.39
C SER A 174 -12.25 7.10 16.95
N ARG A 175 -12.83 6.27 16.07
CA ARG A 175 -13.77 5.20 16.43
C ARG A 175 -12.99 3.90 16.61
N TRP A 176 -13.36 3.16 17.65
CA TRP A 176 -12.76 1.88 18.00
C TRP A 176 -13.03 0.86 16.88
N LEU A 177 -11.98 0.17 16.42
CA LEU A 177 -12.18 -1.08 15.69
C LEU A 177 -12.32 -2.20 16.72
N ASN A 178 -13.56 -2.63 16.95
CA ASN A 178 -13.87 -3.76 17.82
C ASN A 178 -13.85 -5.03 16.98
N VAL A 179 -12.74 -5.76 17.02
CA VAL A 179 -12.67 -7.07 16.39
C VAL A 179 -13.10 -8.10 17.42
N ARG A 180 -14.31 -8.63 17.25
CA ARG A 180 -14.79 -9.71 18.10
C ARG A 180 -14.31 -11.04 17.52
N GLY A 181 -13.34 -11.66 18.18
CA GLY A 181 -12.99 -13.06 17.98
C GLY A 181 -14.14 -13.96 18.39
N ASP A 182 -15.01 -14.34 17.47
CA ASP A 182 -15.89 -15.50 17.67
C ASP A 182 -15.21 -16.69 16.96
N TRP A 183 -14.53 -17.53 17.76
CA TRP A 183 -13.85 -18.74 17.28
C TRP A 183 -14.82 -19.60 16.49
N LEU A 184 -14.50 -19.86 15.22
CA LEU A 184 -15.47 -20.28 14.20
C LEU A 184 -16.14 -21.64 14.38
N PHE A 185 -15.83 -22.39 15.43
CA PHE A 185 -16.37 -23.74 15.57
C PHE A 185 -17.01 -24.05 16.91
N GLU A 186 -16.67 -23.36 18.00
CA GLU A 186 -17.35 -23.48 19.29
C GLU A 186 -17.17 -22.16 20.04
N PRO A 187 -18.17 -21.66 20.80
CA PRO A 187 -18.06 -20.39 21.52
C PRO A 187 -16.94 -20.35 22.59
N CYS A 188 -16.16 -21.44 22.72
CA CYS A 188 -15.33 -21.76 23.86
C CYS A 188 -14.29 -22.84 23.50
N VAL A 189 -12.98 -22.51 23.46
CA VAL A 189 -11.87 -23.48 23.23
C VAL A 189 -11.26 -23.91 24.57
N ASP A 190 -11.05 -25.21 24.78
CA ASP A 190 -10.36 -25.70 25.99
C ASP A 190 -8.87 -25.32 26.00
N LEU A 191 -8.48 -24.38 26.88
CA LEU A 191 -7.10 -23.88 27.03
C LEU A 191 -6.21 -24.76 27.93
N GLY A 192 -6.69 -25.92 28.39
CA GLY A 192 -5.89 -26.88 29.15
C GLY A 192 -6.65 -27.61 30.25
N PRO A 193 -5.96 -28.40 31.10
CA PRO A 193 -6.58 -29.41 31.99
C PRO A 193 -7.56 -28.88 33.07
N ASN A 194 -7.81 -27.57 33.10
CA ASN A 194 -8.71 -26.90 34.05
C ASN A 194 -10.02 -26.38 33.42
N GLU A 195 -10.39 -26.81 32.19
CA GLU A 195 -11.63 -26.40 31.48
C GLU A 195 -11.78 -24.86 31.38
N SER A 196 -10.68 -24.16 31.12
CA SER A 196 -10.71 -22.72 30.86
C SER A 196 -11.11 -22.50 29.40
N HIS A 197 -12.26 -21.90 29.16
CA HIS A 197 -12.62 -21.43 27.81
C HIS A 197 -12.33 -19.92 27.66
N GLY A 198 -11.97 -19.48 26.44
CA GLY A 198 -11.52 -18.11 26.14
C GLY A 198 -12.24 -17.46 24.95
N GLN A 199 -12.64 -16.19 25.06
CA GLN A 199 -12.94 -15.31 23.92
C GLN A 199 -11.84 -14.24 23.85
N GLU A 200 -11.31 -13.97 22.65
CA GLU A 200 -10.39 -12.85 22.40
C GLU A 200 -11.13 -11.72 21.70
N VAL A 201 -11.17 -10.55 22.34
CA VAL A 201 -11.72 -9.33 21.71
C VAL A 201 -10.58 -8.36 21.50
N PHE A 202 -10.26 -8.01 20.26
CA PHE A 202 -9.24 -7.02 19.96
C PHE A 202 -9.87 -5.65 19.80
N HIS A 203 -9.31 -4.66 20.48
CA HIS A 203 -9.64 -3.26 20.27
C HIS A 203 -8.43 -2.54 19.69
N PHE A 204 -8.63 -1.82 18.60
CA PHE A 204 -7.60 -1.00 18.00
C PHE A 204 -8.08 0.44 17.81
N ASP A 205 -7.30 1.39 18.32
CA ASP A 205 -7.61 2.83 18.26
C ASP A 205 -6.71 3.61 17.29
N GLY A 206 -5.76 2.93 16.62
CA GLY A 206 -4.74 3.56 15.79
C GLY A 206 -3.32 3.48 16.35
N GLN A 207 -3.16 3.32 17.66
CA GLN A 207 -1.84 3.28 18.33
C GLN A 207 -1.72 2.14 19.35
N GLN A 208 -2.82 1.80 19.99
CA GLN A 208 -2.90 0.78 21.01
C GLN A 208 -3.73 -0.39 20.51
N LEU A 209 -3.21 -1.59 20.71
CA LEU A 209 -3.96 -2.84 20.59
C LEU A 209 -4.26 -3.34 21.99
N SER A 210 -5.52 -3.48 22.36
CA SER A 210 -5.89 -4.23 23.56
C SER A 210 -6.57 -5.53 23.19
N PHE A 211 -6.40 -6.55 24.02
CA PHE A 211 -7.22 -7.74 23.95
C PHE A 211 -7.80 -8.14 25.30
N GLU A 212 -9.03 -8.62 25.26
CA GLU A 212 -9.74 -9.16 26.41
C GLU A 212 -9.77 -10.67 26.30
N ILE A 213 -9.37 -11.39 27.36
CA ILE A 213 -9.51 -12.84 27.50
C ILE A 213 -10.55 -13.12 28.57
N ASP A 214 -11.71 -13.58 28.11
CA ASP A 214 -12.81 -14.01 28.98
C ASP A 214 -12.61 -15.46 29.42
N HIS A 215 -12.38 -15.71 30.71
CA HIS A 215 -12.22 -17.06 31.25
C HIS A 215 -13.56 -17.64 31.71
N TYR A 216 -13.94 -18.80 31.19
CA TYR A 216 -15.14 -19.55 31.62
C TYR A 216 -14.76 -20.78 32.45
N ARG A 217 -15.57 -21.16 33.44
CA ARG A 217 -15.34 -22.34 34.32
C ARG A 217 -15.84 -23.67 33.77
N GLN A 218 -16.65 -23.67 32.72
CA GLN A 218 -17.36 -24.87 32.24
C GLN A 218 -17.64 -24.77 30.73
N SER A 219 -17.76 -25.93 30.08
CA SER A 219 -18.05 -26.16 28.65
C SER A 219 -19.33 -25.52 28.08
N GLY A 220 -20.12 -24.81 28.90
CA GLY A 220 -21.37 -24.17 28.50
C GLY A 220 -21.33 -22.64 28.35
N CYS A 221 -20.15 -22.00 28.46
CA CYS A 221 -19.95 -20.56 28.27
C CYS A 221 -20.94 -19.65 29.08
N ARG A 222 -21.34 -20.06 30.29
CA ARG A 222 -22.22 -19.24 31.15
C ARG A 222 -21.42 -18.16 31.88
N GLY A 223 -21.17 -17.06 31.17
CA GLY A 223 -20.59 -15.81 31.69
C GLY A 223 -19.09 -15.90 32.00
N PRO A 224 -18.31 -14.82 31.78
CA PRO A 224 -16.91 -14.80 32.16
C PRO A 224 -16.80 -14.77 33.68
N VAL A 225 -16.03 -15.71 34.23
CA VAL A 225 -15.68 -15.74 35.66
C VAL A 225 -14.57 -14.71 35.94
N GLU A 226 -13.77 -14.41 34.92
CA GLU A 226 -12.68 -13.43 34.96
C GLU A 226 -12.47 -12.86 33.56
N VAL A 227 -12.33 -11.53 33.46
CA VAL A 227 -11.97 -10.84 32.21
C VAL A 227 -10.57 -10.28 32.40
N GLN A 228 -9.60 -10.80 31.66
CA GLN A 228 -8.24 -10.29 31.67
C GLN A 228 -8.05 -9.33 30.50
N ARG A 229 -7.55 -8.13 30.77
CA ARG A 229 -7.34 -7.10 29.77
C ARG A 229 -5.86 -6.84 29.62
N TYR A 230 -5.39 -6.91 28.38
CA TYR A 230 -4.03 -6.58 28.03
C TYR A 230 -4.05 -5.42 27.06
N ALA A 231 -3.06 -4.54 27.16
CA ALA A 231 -2.97 -3.38 26.29
C ALA A 231 -1.51 -3.14 25.91
N PHE A 232 -1.28 -2.98 24.60
CA PHE A 232 0.03 -2.89 24.01
C PHE A 232 0.11 -1.69 23.09
N GLY A 233 1.23 -0.97 23.13
CA GLY A 233 1.61 -0.10 22.01
C GLY A 233 1.91 -0.98 20.79
N LEU A 234 1.35 -0.62 19.64
CA LEU A 234 1.53 -1.38 18.41
C LEU A 234 2.46 -0.63 17.45
N GLN A 235 3.49 -1.32 16.97
CA GLN A 235 4.36 -0.83 15.91
C GLN A 235 4.43 -1.85 14.78
N ARG A 236 4.01 -1.45 13.57
CA ARG A 236 4.24 -2.26 12.37
C ARG A 236 5.72 -2.24 12.00
N VAL A 237 6.29 -3.42 11.74
CA VAL A 237 7.66 -3.58 11.25
C VAL A 237 7.63 -3.57 9.72
N ASP A 238 7.03 -4.59 9.12
CA ASP A 238 6.92 -4.76 7.68
C ASP A 238 5.76 -5.72 7.31
N LYS A 239 5.72 -6.13 6.04
CA LYS A 239 4.81 -7.16 5.53
C LYS A 239 5.60 -8.38 5.11
N ILE A 240 5.01 -9.55 5.31
CA ILE A 240 5.56 -10.84 4.91
C ILE A 240 4.49 -11.69 4.24
N LEU A 241 4.92 -12.70 3.50
CA LEU A 241 4.06 -13.82 3.17
C LEU A 241 4.07 -14.80 4.35
N ALA A 242 2.88 -15.15 4.84
CA ALA A 242 2.67 -16.14 5.89
C ALA A 242 1.70 -17.23 5.41
N GLU A 243 1.82 -18.43 5.95
CA GLU A 243 0.90 -19.53 5.64
C GLU A 243 -0.33 -19.48 6.58
N LEU A 244 -1.53 -19.56 6.01
CA LEU A 244 -2.80 -19.64 6.71
C LEU A 244 -3.62 -20.81 6.14
N ASP A 245 -3.74 -21.87 6.92
CA ASP A 245 -4.41 -23.13 6.53
C ASP A 245 -3.93 -23.69 5.17
N GLY A 246 -2.63 -23.61 4.90
CA GLY A 246 -2.01 -24.08 3.65
C GLY A 246 -2.08 -23.09 2.48
N GLU A 247 -2.65 -21.90 2.67
CA GLU A 247 -2.65 -20.82 1.68
C GLU A 247 -1.69 -19.70 2.08
N MET A 248 -0.95 -19.16 1.13
CA MET A 248 -0.11 -17.99 1.37
C MET A 248 -0.97 -16.73 1.45
N VAL A 249 -0.78 -15.95 2.51
CA VAL A 249 -1.45 -14.67 2.74
C VAL A 249 -0.45 -13.60 3.12
N ILE A 250 -0.81 -12.35 2.84
CA ILE A 250 -0.02 -11.19 3.26
C ILE A 250 -0.33 -10.92 4.73
N ALA A 251 0.70 -10.95 5.56
CA ALA A 251 0.63 -10.64 6.98
C ALA A 251 1.52 -9.43 7.31
N ASN A 252 1.16 -8.67 8.34
CA ASN A 252 2.03 -7.63 8.88
C ASN A 252 2.79 -8.20 10.08
N ARG A 253 4.12 -8.03 10.12
CA ARG A 253 4.90 -8.21 11.35
C ARG A 253 4.71 -6.98 12.24
N VAL A 254 4.38 -7.21 13.50
CA VAL A 254 4.16 -6.15 14.48
C VAL A 254 4.89 -6.42 15.79
N LEU A 255 5.37 -5.34 16.40
CA LEU A 255 5.84 -5.32 17.77
C LEU A 255 4.72 -4.82 18.67
N LEU A 256 4.43 -5.58 19.72
CA LEU A 256 3.47 -5.25 20.77
C LEU A 256 4.23 -4.97 22.05
N THR A 257 4.20 -3.74 22.55
CA THR A 257 4.96 -3.33 23.74
C THR A 257 4.02 -3.09 24.91
N ASP A 258 4.23 -3.80 26.02
CA ASP A 258 3.42 -3.67 27.23
C ASP A 258 3.78 -2.40 28.05
N GLY A 259 3.01 -2.14 29.12
CA GLY A 259 3.27 -1.01 30.02
C GLY A 259 4.60 -1.06 30.79
N ASN A 260 5.28 -2.21 30.80
CA ASN A 260 6.60 -2.40 31.42
C ASN A 260 7.73 -2.26 30.39
N GLY A 261 7.42 -1.99 29.12
CA GLY A 261 8.39 -1.91 28.04
C GLY A 261 8.84 -3.27 27.48
N GLN A 262 8.19 -4.36 27.84
CA GLN A 262 8.43 -5.67 27.23
C GLN A 262 7.78 -5.74 25.86
N THR A 263 8.53 -6.19 24.86
CA THR A 263 8.05 -6.28 23.48
C THR A 263 7.83 -7.74 23.07
N LEU A 264 6.65 -8.00 22.53
CA LEU A 264 6.25 -9.25 21.91
C LEU A 264 6.23 -9.08 20.38
N LYS A 265 6.73 -10.09 19.66
CA LYS A 265 6.69 -10.16 18.19
C LYS A 265 5.48 -10.96 17.76
N GLN A 266 4.67 -10.42 16.86
CA GLN A 266 3.47 -11.08 16.37
C GLN A 266 3.25 -10.77 14.88
N ILE A 267 2.47 -11.60 14.20
CA ILE A 267 1.97 -11.33 12.86
C ILE A 267 0.45 -11.22 12.86
N PHE A 268 -0.09 -10.35 12.03
CA PHE A 268 -1.53 -10.19 11.82
C PHE A 268 -1.86 -10.15 10.33
N ALA A 269 -2.89 -10.87 9.90
CA ALA A 269 -3.40 -10.81 8.54
C ALA A 269 -4.92 -10.58 8.53
N LEU A 270 -5.40 -9.87 7.51
CA LEU A 270 -6.81 -9.75 7.22
C LEU A 270 -7.14 -10.70 6.05
N LYS A 271 -8.06 -11.64 6.27
CA LYS A 271 -8.50 -12.57 5.21
C LYS A 271 -10.03 -12.65 5.16
N PRO A 272 -10.64 -12.66 3.96
CA PRO A 272 -12.04 -12.98 3.80
C PRO A 272 -12.33 -14.45 4.15
N PHE A 273 -13.32 -14.67 5.02
CA PHE A 273 -13.91 -15.98 5.29
C PHE A 273 -15.41 -15.87 5.08
N ASP A 274 -15.97 -16.68 4.17
CA ASP A 274 -17.40 -16.69 3.84
C ASP A 274 -17.98 -15.30 3.52
N GLY A 275 -17.18 -14.44 2.88
CA GLY A 275 -17.57 -13.09 2.49
C GLY A 275 -17.36 -12.00 3.56
N GLU A 276 -16.87 -12.36 4.75
CA GLU A 276 -16.55 -11.42 5.83
C GLU A 276 -15.05 -11.32 6.05
N LEU A 277 -14.54 -10.09 6.18
CA LEU A 277 -13.14 -9.86 6.50
C LEU A 277 -12.89 -10.18 7.98
N ARG A 278 -11.93 -11.06 8.26
CA ARG A 278 -11.54 -11.45 9.62
C ARG A 278 -10.07 -11.19 9.88
N LEU A 279 -9.75 -10.82 11.11
CA LEU A 279 -8.38 -10.66 11.60
C LEU A 279 -7.87 -11.99 12.16
N THR A 280 -6.79 -12.51 11.62
CA THR A 280 -6.06 -13.66 12.17
C THR A 280 -4.69 -13.20 12.70
N HIS A 281 -4.15 -13.93 13.67
CA HIS A 281 -2.84 -13.70 14.22
C HIS A 281 -1.98 -14.97 14.29
N GLY A 282 -0.68 -14.78 14.45
CA GLY A 282 0.30 -15.87 14.47
C GLY A 282 0.20 -16.77 15.71
N ARG A 283 0.62 -18.02 15.54
CA ARG A 283 0.62 -19.03 16.61
C ARG A 283 1.74 -18.80 17.63
N PHE A 284 1.44 -19.02 18.90
CA PHE A 284 2.40 -18.93 20.01
C PHE A 284 3.18 -20.23 20.29
N ASP A 285 3.07 -21.24 19.42
CA ASP A 285 3.58 -22.61 19.66
C ASP A 285 5.06 -22.81 19.27
N GLY A 286 5.79 -21.72 18.98
CA GLY A 286 7.25 -21.74 18.82
C GLY A 286 7.77 -21.91 17.39
N ARG A 287 6.91 -21.98 16.36
CA ARG A 287 7.35 -21.87 14.96
C ARG A 287 7.59 -20.41 14.60
N ILE A 288 8.84 -19.98 14.78
CA ILE A 288 9.29 -18.62 14.54
C ILE A 288 10.26 -18.56 13.35
N ASP A 289 10.25 -17.43 12.65
CA ASP A 289 11.24 -17.08 11.64
C ASP A 289 12.59 -16.72 12.29
N ALA A 290 13.59 -16.43 11.45
CA ALA A 290 14.93 -16.04 11.91
C ALA A 290 14.94 -14.74 12.72
N ASP A 291 13.93 -13.88 12.54
CA ASP A 291 13.76 -12.63 13.26
C ASP A 291 12.91 -12.80 14.53
N GLY A 292 12.48 -14.02 14.85
CA GLY A 292 11.70 -14.34 16.04
C GLY A 292 10.21 -13.98 15.96
N PHE A 293 9.66 -13.80 14.76
CA PHE A 293 8.21 -13.66 14.54
C PHE A 293 7.57 -15.00 14.24
N PRO A 294 6.31 -15.25 14.65
CA PRO A 294 5.58 -16.40 14.16
C PRO A 294 5.50 -16.41 12.64
N ASN A 295 5.63 -17.58 12.01
CA ASN A 295 5.58 -17.72 10.55
C ASN A 295 4.35 -18.47 10.03
N GLN A 296 3.43 -18.85 10.93
CA GLN A 296 2.16 -19.52 10.61
C GLN A 296 0.99 -18.82 11.30
N LEU A 297 -0.10 -18.69 10.55
CA LEU A 297 -1.42 -18.20 10.98
C LEU A 297 -2.41 -19.37 11.02
N PHE A 298 -3.53 -19.20 11.72
CA PHE A 298 -4.60 -20.20 11.74
C PHE A 298 -5.97 -19.52 11.70
N SER A 299 -6.91 -20.07 10.92
CA SER A 299 -8.26 -19.49 10.81
C SER A 299 -9.10 -19.65 12.07
N ILE A 300 -8.75 -20.58 12.96
CA ILE A 300 -9.44 -20.68 14.25
C ILE A 300 -9.27 -19.37 15.04
N PHE A 301 -8.11 -18.71 14.92
CA PHE A 301 -7.80 -17.40 15.53
C PHE A 301 -8.36 -16.20 14.75
N ALA A 302 -9.41 -16.40 13.94
CA ALA A 302 -9.98 -15.35 13.11
C ALA A 302 -11.17 -14.65 13.79
N GLY A 303 -11.02 -13.36 14.10
CA GLY A 303 -12.11 -12.54 14.63
C GLY A 303 -12.82 -11.70 13.58
N GLN A 304 -14.15 -11.63 13.69
CA GLN A 304 -14.99 -10.81 12.84
C GLN A 304 -14.73 -9.33 13.14
N LEU A 305 -14.38 -8.57 12.11
CA LEU A 305 -14.25 -7.12 12.24
C LEU A 305 -15.63 -6.49 12.45
N ARG A 306 -15.80 -5.74 13.55
CA ARG A 306 -16.98 -4.90 13.77
C ARG A 306 -16.54 -3.46 13.97
N THR A 307 -17.24 -2.55 13.31
CA THR A 307 -17.12 -1.11 13.55
C THR A 307 -18.29 -0.71 14.44
N GLU A 308 -18.03 -0.14 15.61
CA GLU A 308 -19.04 0.47 16.48
C GLU A 308 -19.00 2.01 16.40
#